data_AF-A0A183Q1G7-F1
#
_entry.id   AF-A0A183Q1G7-F1
#
_cell.length_a   1.000
_cell.length_b   1.000
_cell.length_c   1.000
_cell.angle_alpha   90.00
_cell.angle_beta   90.00
_cell.angle_gamma   90.00
#
_symmetry.space_group_name_H-M   'P 1'
#
loop_
_entity.id
_entity.type
_entity.pdbx_description
1 polymer ?
#
loop_
_entity_poly.entity_id
_entity_poly.type
_entity_poly.pdbx_seq_one_letter_code
_entity_poly.pdbx_strand_id
1 'polypeptide(L)'
;MVVGGSQQEILDSGFVLLGTRQQGELLNIKDAYAHPLFYRGVDKETGFRTRNILCFPIKNEKDGIVGVAQLCNKINHPFFTRADEDVAKTFSIYCCISIVHVSID
;
A
#
# COMPACT_ATOMS: atom_id res chain seq x y z
N MET A 1 -7.85 -2.77 -1.99
CA MET A 1 -8.07 -3.91 -2.89
C MET A 1 -8.57 -3.32 -4.20
N VAL A 2 -7.68 -3.16 -5.18
CA VAL A 2 -8.08 -2.77 -6.55
C VAL A 2 -8.24 -4.08 -7.30
N VAL A 3 -9.45 -4.37 -7.77
CA VAL A 3 -9.74 -5.50 -8.66
C VAL A 3 -10.02 -4.89 -10.02
N GLY A 4 -9.14 -5.15 -11.00
CA GLY A 4 -9.31 -4.71 -12.37
C GLY A 4 -8.12 -3.91 -12.89
N GLY A 5 -7.26 -4.60 -13.63
CA GLY A 5 -6.07 -4.07 -14.30
C GLY A 5 -5.23 -5.26 -14.74
N SER A 6 -4.74 -5.26 -15.97
CA SER A 6 -4.01 -6.39 -16.54
C SER A 6 -2.82 -6.81 -15.64
N GLN A 7 -2.53 -8.11 -15.53
CA GLN A 7 -1.46 -8.64 -14.66
C GLN A 7 -0.07 -8.03 -14.92
N GLN A 8 0.12 -7.36 -16.08
CA GLN A 8 1.36 -6.71 -16.47
C GLN A 8 1.54 -5.30 -15.86
N GLU A 9 0.46 -4.50 -15.72
CA GLU A 9 0.54 -3.11 -15.21
C GLU A 9 0.78 -3.02 -13.68
N ILE A 10 0.47 -4.11 -12.96
CA ILE A 10 0.61 -4.20 -11.50
C ILE A 10 2.08 -4.35 -11.07
N LEU A 11 2.95 -4.86 -11.96
CA LEU A 11 4.37 -5.05 -11.67
C LEU A 11 5.22 -3.78 -11.88
N ASP A 12 4.74 -2.83 -12.68
CA ASP A 12 5.50 -1.62 -13.04
C ASP A 12 5.11 -0.37 -12.20
N SER A 13 4.09 -0.46 -11.34
CA SER A 13 3.47 0.70 -10.70
C SER A 13 3.84 0.89 -9.22
N GLY A 14 5.12 1.18 -8.94
CA GLY A 14 5.51 2.02 -7.80
C GLY A 14 6.64 1.46 -6.91
N PHE A 15 7.78 2.17 -6.90
CA PHE A 15 8.87 1.91 -5.95
C PHE A 15 8.40 1.92 -4.48
N VAL A 16 7.28 2.59 -4.16
CA VAL A 16 6.67 2.53 -2.81
C VAL A 16 6.22 1.11 -2.45
N LEU A 17 5.47 0.43 -3.33
CA LEU A 17 4.99 -0.94 -3.06
C LEU A 17 6.15 -1.93 -2.97
N LEU A 18 7.12 -1.81 -3.88
CA LEU A 18 8.34 -2.63 -3.88
C LEU A 18 9.18 -2.38 -2.62
N GLY A 19 9.38 -1.12 -2.24
CA GLY A 19 10.11 -0.74 -1.02
C GLY A 19 9.49 -1.34 0.22
N THR A 20 8.16 -1.21 0.39
CA THR A 20 7.43 -1.85 1.49
C THR A 20 7.55 -3.37 1.47
N ARG A 21 7.48 -3.99 0.30
CA ARG A 21 7.64 -5.46 0.18
C ARG A 21 9.05 -5.92 0.53
N GLN A 22 10.09 -5.17 0.17
CA GLN A 22 11.48 -5.54 0.45
C GLN A 22 11.88 -5.28 1.90
N GLN A 23 11.47 -4.13 2.45
CA GLN A 23 11.80 -3.75 3.82
C GLN A 23 10.88 -4.42 4.85
N GLY A 24 9.65 -4.76 4.46
CA GLY A 24 8.64 -5.29 5.37
C GLY A 24 8.19 -4.28 6.42
N GLU A 25 8.33 -2.99 6.13
CA GLU A 25 7.98 -1.89 7.02
C GLU A 25 6.89 -0.99 6.43
N LEU A 26 6.13 -0.34 7.32
CA LEU A 26 5.12 0.64 6.94
C LEU A 26 5.78 1.94 6.49
N LEU A 27 5.34 2.48 5.37
CA LEU A 27 5.77 3.75 4.79
C LEU A 27 4.61 4.77 4.84
N ASN A 28 4.77 5.82 5.65
CA ASN A 28 3.84 6.94 5.73
C ASN A 28 4.43 8.16 5.02
N ILE A 29 4.05 8.35 3.76
CA ILE A 29 4.54 9.41 2.87
C ILE A 29 3.58 10.59 2.91
N LYS A 30 4.04 11.71 3.48
CA LYS A 30 3.24 12.93 3.64
C LYS A 30 3.08 13.75 2.37
N ASP A 31 4.09 13.72 1.50
CA ASP A 31 4.07 14.34 0.17
C ASP A 31 4.59 13.31 -0.84
N ALA A 32 3.68 12.77 -1.64
CA ALA A 32 4.00 11.78 -2.65
C ALA A 32 4.97 12.35 -3.69
N TYR A 33 4.78 13.60 -4.15
CA TYR A 33 5.58 14.16 -5.23
C TYR A 33 7.00 14.49 -4.80
N ALA A 34 7.24 14.74 -3.51
CA ALA A 34 8.57 14.92 -2.95
C ALA A 34 9.30 13.60 -2.64
N HIS A 35 8.60 12.47 -2.65
CA HIS A 35 9.17 11.19 -2.20
C HIS A 35 9.91 10.46 -3.34
N PRO A 36 11.15 9.99 -3.13
CA PRO A 36 11.97 9.36 -4.18
C PRO A 36 11.36 8.07 -4.73
N LEU A 37 10.56 7.37 -3.94
CA LEU A 37 9.91 6.12 -4.35
C LEU A 37 8.56 6.33 -5.06
N PHE A 38 8.09 7.57 -5.23
CA PHE A 38 6.80 7.82 -5.87
C PHE A 38 6.91 7.88 -7.39
N TYR A 39 6.23 6.96 -8.07
CA TYR A 39 6.15 6.95 -9.52
C TYR A 39 4.95 7.76 -10.01
N ARG A 40 5.23 8.87 -10.72
CA ARG A 40 4.21 9.82 -11.18
C ARG A 40 3.49 9.40 -12.47
N GLY A 41 3.93 8.33 -13.14
CA GLY A 41 3.35 7.92 -14.44
C GLY A 41 1.86 7.58 -14.32
N VAL A 42 1.50 6.84 -13.27
CA VAL A 42 0.10 6.45 -13.01
C VAL A 42 -0.81 7.67 -12.84
N ASP A 43 -0.38 8.67 -12.05
CA ASP A 43 -1.12 9.93 -11.87
C ASP A 43 -1.32 10.67 -13.21
N LYS A 44 -0.29 10.69 -14.07
CA LYS A 44 -0.35 11.37 -15.38
C LYS A 44 -1.32 10.68 -16.35
N GLU A 45 -1.35 9.36 -16.35
CA GLU A 45 -2.18 8.57 -17.25
C GLU A 45 -3.65 8.55 -16.81
N THR A 46 -3.89 8.48 -15.51
CA THR A 46 -5.24 8.37 -14.94
C THR A 46 -5.90 9.73 -14.65
N GLY A 47 -5.10 10.81 -14.58
CA GLY A 47 -5.56 12.11 -14.09
C GLY A 47 -5.78 12.14 -12.56
N PHE A 48 -5.50 11.05 -11.85
CA PHE A 48 -5.54 11.01 -10.39
C PHE A 48 -4.38 11.82 -9.82
N ARG A 49 -4.61 12.57 -8.74
CA ARG A 49 -3.56 13.28 -8.01
C ARG A 49 -3.31 12.64 -6.66
N THR A 50 -2.18 11.98 -6.50
CA THR A 50 -1.74 11.41 -5.22
C THR A 50 -1.04 12.49 -4.39
N ARG A 51 -1.59 12.80 -3.21
CA ARG A 51 -1.06 13.80 -2.26
C ARG A 51 -0.20 13.14 -1.18
N ASN A 52 -0.73 12.11 -0.55
CA ASN A 52 -0.09 11.37 0.54
C ASN A 52 -0.43 9.87 0.40
N ILE A 53 0.46 9.03 0.92
CA ILE A 53 0.38 7.57 0.80
C ILE A 53 0.66 6.95 2.17
N LEU A 54 -0.15 5.96 2.56
CA LEU A 54 0.15 5.03 3.64
C LEU A 54 0.26 3.63 3.05
N CYS A 55 1.46 3.09 3.01
CA CYS A 55 1.76 1.77 2.46
C CYS A 55 2.23 0.83 3.56
N PHE A 56 1.71 -0.39 3.63
CA PHE A 56 2.04 -1.32 4.70
C PHE A 56 1.99 -2.78 4.22
N PRO A 57 2.88 -3.64 4.75
CA PRO A 57 2.87 -5.05 4.40
C PRO A 57 1.72 -5.77 5.11
N ILE A 58 1.21 -6.81 4.46
CA ILE A 58 0.34 -7.81 5.05
C ILE A 58 1.22 -9.02 5.33
N LYS A 59 1.40 -9.36 6.60
CA LYS A 59 2.30 -10.43 7.06
C LYS A 59 1.52 -11.58 7.66
N ASN A 60 1.98 -12.81 7.44
CA ASN A 60 1.50 -13.98 8.15
C ASN A 60 2.18 -14.13 9.53
N GLU A 61 1.78 -15.15 10.27
CA GLU A 61 2.29 -15.44 11.63
C GLU A 61 3.80 -15.74 11.68
N LYS A 62 4.43 -16.03 10.53
CA LYS A 62 5.87 -16.28 10.40
C LYS A 62 6.63 -15.06 9.85
N ASP A 63 6.04 -13.87 9.93
CA ASP A 63 6.54 -12.62 9.33
C ASP A 63 6.70 -12.64 7.80
N GLY A 64 6.19 -13.67 7.12
CA GLY A 64 6.19 -13.77 5.68
C GLY A 64 5.22 -12.77 5.05
N ILE A 65 5.69 -11.95 4.11
CA ILE A 65 4.87 -10.94 3.43
C ILE A 65 4.00 -11.61 2.36
N VAL A 66 2.72 -11.76 2.68
CA VAL A 66 1.70 -12.34 1.78
C VAL A 66 1.10 -11.31 0.82
N GLY A 67 1.24 -10.01 1.14
CA GLY A 67 0.76 -8.93 0.28
C GLY A 67 1.22 -7.56 0.77
N VAL A 68 0.86 -6.53 0.02
CA VAL A 68 1.07 -5.12 0.40
C VAL A 68 -0.22 -4.37 0.15
N ALA A 69 -0.60 -3.51 1.10
CA ALA A 69 -1.74 -2.61 0.96
C ALA A 69 -1.25 -1.16 0.91
N GLN A 70 -1.92 -0.36 0.09
CA GLN A 70 -1.65 1.06 -0.06
C GLN A 70 -2.96 1.86 0.04
N LEU A 71 -2.94 2.89 0.87
CA LEU A 71 -3.99 3.89 0.98
C LEU A 71 -3.46 5.22 0.46
N CYS A 72 -4.26 5.92 -0.34
CA CYS A 72 -3.89 7.22 -0.91
C CYS A 72 -4.88 8.28 -0.42
N ASN A 73 -4.41 9.54 -0.35
CA ASN A 73 -5.23 10.72 -0.18
C ASN A 73 -6.14 10.69 1.07
N LYS A 74 -5.52 10.77 2.26
CA LYS A 74 -6.25 10.98 3.51
C LYS A 74 -7.28 12.10 3.38
N ILE A 75 -8.50 11.79 3.79
CA ILE A 75 -9.65 12.70 3.80
C ILE A 75 -9.64 13.49 5.11
N ASN A 76 -10.02 14.77 5.06
CA ASN A 76 -10.16 15.68 6.21
C ASN A 76 -8.89 15.89 7.06
N HIS A 77 -7.72 15.51 6.55
CA HIS A 77 -6.42 15.76 7.19
C HIS A 77 -5.31 15.83 6.11
N PRO A 78 -4.24 16.62 6.29
CA PRO A 78 -3.20 16.79 5.28
C PRO A 78 -2.44 15.49 4.92
N PHE A 79 -2.30 14.56 5.87
CA PHE A 79 -1.61 13.26 5.69
C PHE A 79 -2.08 12.22 6.73
N PHE A 80 -1.66 10.96 6.61
CA PHE A 80 -2.02 9.93 7.59
C PHE A 80 -1.35 10.16 8.94
N THR A 81 -2.10 9.98 10.02
CA THR A 81 -1.65 10.15 11.41
C THR A 81 -1.13 8.83 11.99
N ARG A 82 -0.51 8.89 13.17
CA ARG A 82 -0.08 7.66 13.87
C ARG A 82 -1.25 6.75 14.22
N ALA A 83 -2.40 7.32 14.58
CA ALA A 83 -3.62 6.55 14.83
C ALA A 83 -4.07 5.80 13.56
N ASP A 84 -3.92 6.41 12.37
CA ASP A 84 -4.21 5.72 11.11
C ASP A 84 -3.25 4.55 10.85
N GLU A 85 -1.97 4.69 11.23
CA GLU A 85 -1.00 3.60 11.12
C GLU A 85 -1.36 2.40 12.00
N ASP A 86 -1.82 2.65 13.23
CA ASP A 86 -2.20 1.59 14.17
C ASP A 86 -3.49 0.88 13.73
N VAL A 87 -4.45 1.62 13.18
CA VAL A 87 -5.63 1.04 12.52
C VAL A 87 -5.23 0.23 11.29
N ALA A 88 -4.31 0.73 10.45
CA ALA A 88 -3.84 0.03 9.26
C ALA A 88 -3.12 -1.30 9.60
N LYS A 89 -2.31 -1.32 10.66
CA LYS A 89 -1.69 -2.56 11.18
C LYS A 89 -2.76 -3.56 11.61
N THR A 90 -3.75 -3.11 12.36
CA THR A 90 -4.86 -3.97 12.80
C THR A 90 -5.64 -4.53 11.61
N PHE A 91 -5.95 -3.68 10.63
CA PHE A 91 -6.59 -4.08 9.38
C PHE A 91 -5.76 -5.12 8.59
N SER A 92 -4.42 -4.97 8.56
CA SER A 92 -3.53 -5.90 7.86
C SER A 92 -3.62 -7.33 8.41
N ILE A 93 -3.83 -7.50 9.72
CA ILE A 93 -3.99 -8.82 10.35
C ILE A 93 -5.25 -9.51 9.82
N TYR A 94 -6.38 -8.78 9.79
CA TYR A 94 -7.62 -9.32 9.23
C TYR A 94 -7.49 -9.68 7.75
N CYS A 95 -6.83 -8.82 6.95
CA CYS A 95 -6.55 -9.15 5.55
C CYS A 95 -5.70 -10.41 5.40
N CYS A 96 -4.67 -10.59 6.24
CA CYS A 96 -3.84 -11.79 6.17
C CYS A 96 -4.67 -13.06 6.41
N ILE A 97 -5.53 -13.05 7.45
CA ILE A 97 -6.39 -14.20 7.76
C ILE A 97 -7.26 -14.54 6.55
N SER A 98 -7.91 -13.54 5.95
CA SER A 98 -8.77 -13.75 4.78
C SER A 98 -8.01 -14.27 3.55
N ILE A 99 -6.83 -13.70 3.25
CA ILE A 99 -6.03 -14.10 2.08
C ILE A 99 -5.50 -15.53 2.24
N VAL A 100 -4.95 -15.85 3.41
CA VAL A 100 -4.38 -17.18 3.69
C VAL A 100 -5.46 -18.25 3.67
N HIS A 101 -6.65 -17.97 4.20
CA HIS A 101 -7.74 -18.95 4.24
C HIS A 101 -8.35 -19.24 2.87
N VAL A 102 -8.42 -18.25 1.98
CA VAL A 102 -8.91 -18.42 0.59
C VAL A 102 -7.87 -19.13 -0.31
N SER A 103 -6.60 -19.15 0.10
CA SER A 103 -5.53 -19.79 -0.69
C SER A 103 -5.39 -21.30 -0.40
N ILE A 104 -6.29 -21.87 0.41
CA ILE A 104 -6.36 -23.31 0.73
C ILE A 104 -7.56 -23.88 -0.04
N ASP A 105 -7.41 -24.07 -1.35
CA ASP A 105 -8.30 -24.89 -2.21
C ASP A 105 -7.46 -25.82 -3.07
#